data_AF-A0A0R0KAG7-F1
#
_entry.id   AF-A0A0R0KAG7-F1
#
_cell.length_a   1.000
_cell.length_b   1.000
_cell.length_c   1.000
_cell.angle_alpha   90.00
_cell.angle_beta   90.00
_cell.angle_gamma   90.00
#
_symmetry.space_group_name_H-M   'P 1'
#
loop_
_entity.id
_entity.type
_entity.pdbx_description
1 polymer ?
#
loop_
_entity_poly.entity_id
_entity_poly.type
_entity_poly.pdbx_seq_one_letter_code
_entity_poly.pdbx_strand_id
1 'polypeptide(L)'
;MTFNSVHSLAMIASLKFARKPTLHLRSTPFQCVPKVVPRFLAAVEAEAPTNEQTSVSIREEEIGKAPAWKRLNYEELGIRNSMIGSTTKKVLNGLKKKGYDVYLVGGCVRDLILKKTPKDFDIITSAELKEVTRTFSWSEIVGKRFPVCHVHMDDTIVEVSSFDTTKCKAGMEFSHHIEAPSGCGKKDHLRWMNCLNRDFTINGLMLDPYARIAYDYFGGIEDIRKAKVRTVIPAETSFQEDCARILRAIRIAARLGFSISKETAHFIKNLSSSVLSLDKGRLLMEMNYMLAFGSGEASLRLLWKFGLLDILLPFQAAYFAQHGFQRRDRRTNMLLSLFSNLDKLLAPNRPCHNSLWDIMA
;
A
#
# COMPACT_ATOMS: atom_id res chain seq x y z
N MET A 1 55.58 9.16 50.36
CA MET A 1 54.38 9.39 51.18
C MET A 1 53.19 8.84 50.39
N THR A 2 52.86 7.55 50.47
CA THR A 2 51.97 6.91 51.47
C THR A 2 50.60 7.62 51.55
N PHE A 3 49.44 7.00 51.35
CA PHE A 3 49.04 5.59 51.44
C PHE A 3 47.65 5.38 50.80
N ASN A 4 47.49 4.26 50.05
CA ASN A 4 46.43 3.25 50.14
C ASN A 4 44.96 3.56 49.74
N SER A 5 44.17 2.62 49.19
CA SER A 5 44.27 1.18 48.84
C SER A 5 43.06 0.91 47.89
N VAL A 6 43.15 0.37 46.66
CA VAL A 6 43.42 -1.00 46.17
C VAL A 6 42.35 -2.06 46.53
N HIS A 7 42.03 -2.88 45.52
CA HIS A 7 41.38 -4.21 45.48
C HIS A 7 39.87 -4.28 45.18
N SER A 8 39.36 -5.22 44.38
CA SER A 8 39.92 -6.19 43.42
C SER A 8 38.77 -7.06 42.88
N LEU A 9 38.93 -7.51 41.64
CA LEU A 9 38.60 -8.84 41.10
C LEU A 9 37.20 -9.49 41.20
N ALA A 10 36.82 -9.99 40.03
CA ALA A 10 35.93 -11.10 39.73
C ALA A 10 36.05 -12.34 40.63
N MET A 11 34.93 -13.06 40.82
CA MET A 11 34.73 -14.48 40.47
C MET A 11 33.40 -15.03 41.02
N ILE A 12 32.64 -15.70 40.13
CA ILE A 12 31.82 -16.92 40.30
C ILE A 12 30.90 -17.05 41.52
N ALA A 13 29.59 -17.17 41.27
CA ALA A 13 28.74 -18.16 41.95
C ALA A 13 27.48 -18.49 41.12
N SER A 14 27.46 -19.71 40.60
CA SER A 14 26.30 -20.43 40.08
C SER A 14 25.23 -20.62 41.17
N LEU A 15 23.95 -20.43 40.85
CA LEU A 15 22.87 -21.09 41.58
C LEU A 15 21.74 -21.48 40.63
N LYS A 16 21.86 -22.73 40.16
CA LYS A 16 20.77 -23.56 39.64
C LYS A 16 19.83 -23.87 40.81
N PHE A 17 18.54 -23.61 40.66
CA PHE A 17 17.53 -24.30 41.45
C PHE A 17 16.86 -25.37 40.59
N ALA A 18 17.19 -26.61 40.89
CA ALA A 18 16.47 -27.79 40.47
C ALA A 18 15.48 -28.18 41.58
N ARG A 19 14.22 -28.45 41.21
CA ARG A 19 13.34 -29.39 41.92
C ARG A 19 12.63 -30.26 40.88
N LYS A 20 13.00 -31.54 40.89
CA LYS A 20 12.22 -32.71 40.39
C LYS A 20 11.33 -33.21 41.57
N PRO A 21 10.29 -34.06 41.41
CA PRO A 21 10.39 -35.29 40.60
C PRO A 21 9.11 -35.84 39.91
N THR A 22 9.40 -36.75 38.97
CA THR A 22 8.68 -37.98 38.56
C THR A 22 7.20 -37.92 38.15
N LEU A 23 6.95 -38.20 36.87
CA LEU A 23 6.06 -39.29 36.45
C LEU A 23 6.60 -39.90 35.15
N HIS A 24 6.81 -41.21 35.17
CA HIS A 24 7.21 -42.03 34.03
C HIS A 24 6.09 -42.06 32.99
N LEU A 25 6.40 -41.80 31.71
CA LEU A 25 5.65 -42.42 30.62
C LEU A 25 6.62 -42.92 29.54
N ARG A 26 6.45 -44.21 29.22
CA ARG A 26 7.22 -45.03 28.30
C ARG A 26 7.22 -44.46 26.89
N SER A 27 8.35 -44.65 26.21
CA SER A 27 8.51 -44.54 24.77
C SER A 27 8.10 -45.83 24.04
N THR A 28 7.86 -45.69 22.73
CA THR A 28 7.66 -46.66 21.63
C THR A 28 6.20 -46.92 21.20
N PRO A 29 5.94 -47.32 19.94
CA PRO A 29 6.72 -47.17 18.70
C PRO A 29 5.92 -46.52 17.54
N PHE A 30 6.64 -46.17 16.47
CA PHE A 30 6.08 -45.89 15.15
C PHE A 30 5.18 -47.06 14.70
N GLN A 31 3.93 -46.75 14.30
CA GLN A 31 3.09 -47.64 13.51
C GLN A 31 2.40 -46.83 12.40
N CYS A 32 2.71 -47.20 11.16
CA CYS A 32 2.00 -46.80 9.95
C CYS A 32 0.61 -47.44 9.93
N VAL A 33 -0.45 -46.65 9.68
CA VAL A 33 -1.82 -47.13 9.40
C VAL A 33 -2.47 -46.18 8.36
N PRO A 34 -3.32 -46.67 7.44
CA PRO A 34 -3.36 -46.20 6.05
C PRO A 34 -4.40 -45.12 5.74
N LYS A 35 -4.26 -44.54 4.53
CA LYS A 35 -5.26 -43.69 3.87
C LYS A 35 -6.65 -44.35 3.88
N VAL A 36 -7.61 -43.70 4.52
CA VAL A 36 -9.04 -43.99 4.36
C VAL A 36 -9.69 -42.83 3.62
N VAL A 37 -10.25 -43.17 2.45
CA VAL A 37 -11.06 -42.30 1.58
C VAL A 37 -12.51 -42.37 2.06
N PRO A 38 -13.24 -41.26 2.27
CA PRO A 38 -14.67 -41.32 2.46
C PRO A 38 -15.36 -41.45 1.10
N ARG A 39 -15.95 -42.63 0.86
CA ARG A 39 -17.02 -42.85 -0.11
C ARG A 39 -18.33 -42.39 0.54
N PHE A 40 -18.99 -41.39 -0.03
CA PHE A 40 -20.45 -41.28 0.04
C PHE A 40 -20.95 -41.16 -1.40
N LEU A 41 -21.66 -42.20 -1.84
CA LEU A 41 -22.34 -42.30 -3.11
C LEU A 41 -23.84 -42.17 -2.79
N ALA A 42 -24.47 -41.11 -3.27
CA ALA A 42 -25.91 -41.08 -3.47
C ALA A 42 -26.11 -40.80 -4.97
N ALA A 43 -26.70 -41.79 -5.63
CA ALA A 43 -26.97 -41.81 -7.05
C ALA A 43 -28.07 -40.80 -7.41
N VAL A 44 -27.85 -40.03 -8.48
CA VAL A 44 -28.91 -39.54 -9.37
C VAL A 44 -28.35 -39.64 -10.79
N GLU A 45 -29.20 -40.14 -11.67
CA GLU A 45 -28.95 -40.70 -12.99
C GLU A 45 -28.21 -39.76 -13.97
N ALA A 46 -27.33 -40.35 -14.77
CA ALA A 46 -26.72 -39.72 -15.92
C ALA A 46 -27.56 -40.01 -17.16
N GLU A 47 -28.33 -39.02 -17.63
CA GLU A 47 -28.70 -38.91 -19.02
C GLU A 47 -27.70 -37.97 -19.72
N ALA A 48 -27.01 -38.50 -20.73
CA ALA A 48 -26.32 -37.66 -21.70
C ALA A 48 -27.35 -37.08 -22.67
N PRO A 49 -27.22 -35.80 -23.04
CA PRO A 49 -27.34 -35.54 -24.47
C PRO A 49 -26.35 -34.50 -25.01
N THR A 50 -25.83 -34.86 -26.17
CA THR A 50 -25.65 -34.06 -27.38
C THR A 50 -24.84 -32.76 -27.32
N ASN A 51 -23.71 -32.88 -28.00
CA ASN A 51 -22.99 -31.88 -28.78
C ASN A 51 -23.92 -30.87 -29.48
N GLU A 52 -24.17 -29.74 -28.82
CA GLU A 52 -24.54 -28.49 -29.49
C GLU A 52 -23.48 -27.45 -29.18
N GLN A 53 -22.87 -26.95 -30.25
CA GLN A 53 -22.02 -25.77 -30.27
C GLN A 53 -22.83 -24.56 -29.81
N THR A 54 -22.90 -24.32 -28.51
CA THR A 54 -23.29 -23.03 -27.97
C THR A 54 -22.01 -22.29 -27.62
N SER A 55 -21.54 -21.49 -28.58
CA SER A 55 -20.60 -20.40 -28.35
C SER A 55 -21.11 -19.57 -27.17
N VAL A 56 -20.52 -19.77 -25.99
CA VAL A 56 -20.65 -18.84 -24.88
C VAL A 56 -19.88 -17.60 -25.30
N SER A 57 -20.59 -16.73 -26.04
CA SER A 57 -20.21 -15.35 -26.23
C SER A 57 -20.20 -14.72 -24.84
N ILE A 58 -19.00 -14.65 -24.25
CA ILE A 58 -18.70 -13.61 -23.28
C ILE A 58 -19.00 -12.33 -24.04
N ARG A 59 -20.19 -11.77 -23.77
CA ARG A 59 -20.57 -10.47 -24.30
C ARG A 59 -19.43 -9.53 -23.95
N GLU A 60 -18.82 -8.97 -24.99
CA GLU A 60 -17.90 -7.84 -24.94
C GLU A 60 -18.67 -6.61 -24.41
N GLU A 61 -19.10 -6.67 -23.16
CA GLU A 61 -19.67 -5.52 -22.47
C GLU A 61 -18.50 -4.74 -21.86
N GLU A 62 -18.12 -3.70 -22.62
CA GLU A 62 -17.30 -2.55 -22.25
C GLU A 62 -15.84 -2.84 -21.85
N ILE A 63 -15.03 -3.24 -22.84
CA ILE A 63 -13.70 -2.61 -22.97
C ILE A 63 -13.96 -1.16 -23.39
N GLY A 64 -14.39 -0.35 -22.43
CA GLY A 64 -14.67 1.07 -22.65
C GLY A 64 -13.42 1.72 -23.21
N LYS A 65 -13.54 2.46 -24.31
CA LYS A 65 -12.52 3.39 -24.81
C LYS A 65 -11.80 4.00 -23.62
N ALA A 66 -10.47 3.87 -23.58
CA ALA A 66 -9.66 4.51 -22.55
C ALA A 66 -10.14 5.97 -22.44
N PRO A 67 -10.58 6.41 -21.26
CA PRO A 67 -11.19 7.73 -21.13
C PRO A 67 -10.20 8.76 -21.65
N ALA A 68 -10.68 9.67 -22.50
CA ALA A 68 -9.87 10.80 -22.93
C ALA A 68 -9.35 11.50 -21.66
N TRP A 69 -8.02 11.64 -21.57
CA TRP A 69 -7.37 12.24 -20.42
C TRP A 69 -7.88 13.66 -20.20
N LYS A 70 -7.91 14.09 -18.94
CA LYS A 70 -8.56 15.34 -18.53
C LYS A 70 -7.53 16.31 -17.94
N ARG A 71 -7.73 17.59 -18.27
CA ARG A 71 -7.11 18.74 -17.60
C ARG A 71 -8.20 19.47 -16.86
N LEU A 72 -8.06 19.60 -15.55
CA LEU A 72 -9.09 20.16 -14.68
C LEU A 72 -8.50 21.31 -13.88
N ASN A 73 -9.25 22.39 -13.76
CA ASN A 73 -8.81 23.55 -13.01
C ASN A 73 -8.99 23.33 -11.50
N TYR A 74 -8.25 24.09 -10.71
CA TYR A 74 -8.32 24.03 -9.24
C TYR A 74 -9.73 24.27 -8.69
N GLU A 75 -10.47 25.18 -9.32
CA GLU A 75 -11.81 25.57 -8.88
C GLU A 75 -12.79 24.41 -8.99
N GLU A 76 -12.72 23.65 -10.08
CA GLU A 76 -13.54 22.45 -10.31
C GLU A 76 -13.24 21.33 -9.29
N LEU A 77 -12.03 21.31 -8.75
CA LEU A 77 -11.58 20.32 -7.76
C LEU A 77 -11.63 20.84 -6.32
N GLY A 78 -12.01 22.10 -6.11
CA GLY A 78 -12.04 22.73 -4.78
C GLY A 78 -10.67 22.88 -4.12
N ILE A 79 -9.58 22.83 -4.90
CA ILE A 79 -8.20 22.92 -4.39
C ILE A 79 -7.82 24.39 -4.22
N ARG A 80 -7.22 24.72 -3.08
CA ARG A 80 -6.69 26.06 -2.81
C ARG A 80 -5.19 26.00 -2.55
N ASN A 81 -4.44 26.98 -3.05
CA ASN A 81 -3.01 27.08 -2.77
C ASN A 81 -2.71 27.19 -1.26
N SER A 82 -3.65 27.70 -0.45
CA SER A 82 -3.52 27.72 1.01
C SER A 82 -3.42 26.34 1.64
N MET A 83 -3.92 25.28 0.99
CA MET A 83 -3.84 23.90 1.48
C MET A 83 -2.46 23.28 1.33
N ILE A 84 -1.60 23.86 0.48
CA ILE A 84 -0.22 23.41 0.30
C ILE A 84 0.63 24.03 1.41
N GLY A 85 1.38 23.20 2.13
CA GLY A 85 2.25 23.60 3.23
C GLY A 85 3.28 24.67 2.82
N SER A 86 3.63 25.55 3.76
CA SER A 86 4.63 26.62 3.53
C SER A 86 5.98 26.05 3.09
N THR A 87 6.44 24.98 3.73
CA THR A 87 7.67 24.28 3.39
C THR A 87 7.64 23.75 1.96
N THR A 88 6.58 23.03 1.59
CA THR A 88 6.39 22.49 0.24
C THR A 88 6.39 23.62 -0.80
N LYS A 89 5.75 24.77 -0.51
CA LYS A 89 5.80 25.95 -1.37
C LYS A 89 7.21 26.50 -1.54
N LYS A 90 8.03 26.54 -0.48
CA LYS A 90 9.44 26.98 -0.58
C LYS A 90 10.22 26.08 -1.54
N VAL A 91 10.07 24.76 -1.43
CA VAL A 91 10.73 23.78 -2.32
C VAL A 91 10.23 23.93 -3.76
N LEU A 92 8.91 24.00 -3.96
CA LEU A 92 8.32 24.24 -5.27
C LEU A 92 8.85 25.54 -5.89
N ASN A 93 8.92 26.63 -5.12
CA ASN A 93 9.38 27.93 -5.60
C ASN A 93 10.87 27.92 -5.94
N GLY A 94 11.68 27.24 -5.12
CA GLY A 94 13.13 27.12 -5.35
C GLY A 94 13.44 26.42 -6.68
N LEU A 95 12.76 25.32 -6.96
CA LEU A 95 12.89 24.59 -8.23
C LEU A 95 12.32 25.41 -9.40
N LYS A 96 11.15 26.04 -9.23
CA LYS A 96 10.52 26.82 -10.30
C LYS A 96 11.36 28.04 -10.71
N LYS A 97 11.99 28.73 -9.75
CA LYS A 97 12.90 29.87 -10.00
C LYS A 97 14.12 29.49 -10.85
N LYS A 98 14.56 28.24 -10.79
CA LYS A 98 15.64 27.71 -11.64
C LYS A 98 15.16 27.25 -13.02
N GLY A 99 13.87 27.41 -13.33
CA GLY A 99 13.30 27.07 -14.64
C GLY A 99 12.80 25.62 -14.77
N TYR A 100 12.81 24.84 -13.68
CA TYR A 100 12.32 23.46 -13.73
C TYR A 100 10.79 23.38 -13.67
N ASP A 101 10.22 22.38 -14.35
CA ASP A 101 8.82 22.02 -14.21
C ASP A 101 8.64 21.21 -12.94
N VAL A 102 7.61 21.53 -12.13
CA VAL A 102 7.34 20.85 -10.86
C VAL A 102 5.87 20.52 -10.73
N TYR A 103 5.57 19.35 -10.16
CA TYR A 103 4.21 18.87 -9.95
C TYR A 103 4.11 18.21 -8.58
N LEU A 104 2.98 18.41 -7.91
CA LEU A 104 2.57 17.58 -6.78
C LEU A 104 1.92 16.30 -7.32
N VAL A 105 2.20 15.17 -6.68
CA VAL A 105 1.76 13.85 -7.17
C VAL A 105 1.32 12.92 -6.05
N GLY A 106 0.64 11.83 -6.41
CA GLY A 106 0.41 10.74 -5.47
C GLY A 106 -0.69 11.01 -4.45
N GLY A 107 -0.45 10.55 -3.22
CA GLY A 107 -1.44 10.59 -2.14
C GLY A 107 -1.81 12.01 -1.73
N CYS A 108 -0.89 12.98 -1.87
CA CYS A 108 -1.14 14.36 -1.50
C CYS A 108 -2.20 15.02 -2.39
N VAL A 109 -2.16 14.79 -3.71
CA VAL A 109 -3.14 15.33 -4.66
C VAL A 109 -4.53 14.78 -4.39
N ARG A 110 -4.64 13.47 -4.17
CA ARG A 110 -5.88 12.81 -3.78
C ARG A 110 -6.46 13.39 -2.49
N ASP A 111 -5.63 13.51 -1.47
CA ASP A 111 -6.08 13.99 -0.15
C ASP A 111 -6.53 15.47 -0.24
N LEU A 112 -5.84 16.30 -1.02
CA LEU A 112 -6.26 17.67 -1.34
C LEU A 112 -7.64 17.73 -2.02
N ILE A 113 -7.89 16.89 -3.03
CA ILE A 113 -9.19 16.80 -3.72
C ILE A 113 -10.30 16.37 -2.75
N LEU A 114 -9.99 15.45 -1.84
CA LEU A 114 -10.90 14.99 -0.78
C LEU A 114 -11.05 15.98 0.38
N LYS A 115 -10.40 17.15 0.33
CA LYS A 115 -10.35 18.16 1.40
C LYS A 115 -9.83 17.58 2.72
N LYS A 116 -8.96 16.57 2.65
CA LYS A 116 -8.25 15.97 3.77
C LYS A 116 -6.84 16.55 3.83
N THR A 117 -6.25 16.60 5.02
CA THR A 117 -4.86 17.01 5.19
C THR A 117 -3.93 15.90 4.68
N PRO A 118 -3.06 16.17 3.68
CA PRO A 118 -2.05 15.21 3.26
C PRO A 118 -1.10 14.86 4.41
N LYS A 119 -0.63 13.61 4.46
CA LYS A 119 0.41 13.18 5.41
C LYS A 119 1.77 13.74 5.01
N ASP A 120 2.07 13.64 3.74
CA ASP A 120 3.31 13.98 3.05
C ASP A 120 2.97 14.72 1.74
N PHE A 121 3.95 15.48 1.22
CA PHE A 121 3.86 16.12 -0.08
C PHE A 121 4.97 15.62 -0.98
N ASP A 122 4.60 14.81 -1.97
CA ASP A 122 5.52 14.31 -2.98
C ASP A 122 5.58 15.29 -4.16
N ILE A 123 6.78 15.73 -4.49
CA ILE A 123 7.06 16.57 -5.65
C ILE A 123 7.74 15.74 -6.72
N ILE A 124 7.34 15.89 -7.97
CA ILE A 124 8.11 15.46 -9.13
C ILE A 124 8.58 16.66 -9.94
N THR A 125 9.83 16.61 -10.41
CA THR A 125 10.46 17.69 -11.15
C THR A 125 11.11 17.22 -12.44
N SER A 126 11.26 18.13 -13.41
CA SER A 126 12.09 17.93 -14.60
C SER A 126 13.59 18.02 -14.32
N ALA A 127 14.00 18.51 -13.13
CA ALA A 127 15.39 18.51 -12.71
C ALA A 127 15.91 17.10 -12.45
N GLU A 128 17.19 16.84 -12.70
CA GLU A 128 17.87 15.66 -12.19
C GLU A 128 18.03 15.74 -10.67
N LEU A 129 18.09 14.59 -9.98
CA LEU A 129 18.26 14.59 -8.52
C LEU A 129 19.54 15.32 -8.06
N LYS A 130 20.62 15.26 -8.86
CA LYS A 130 21.86 16.01 -8.58
C LYS A 130 21.67 17.53 -8.69
N GLU A 131 20.74 17.98 -9.53
CA GLU A 131 20.40 19.41 -9.64
C GLU A 131 19.52 19.85 -8.48
N VAL A 132 18.63 18.97 -8.00
CA VAL A 132 17.85 19.20 -6.78
C VAL A 132 18.79 19.39 -5.59
N THR A 133 19.80 18.53 -5.42
CA THR A 133 20.76 18.67 -4.31
C THR A 133 21.65 19.92 -4.42
N ARG A 134 21.97 20.36 -5.63
CA ARG A 134 22.63 21.68 -5.85
C ARG A 134 21.71 22.87 -5.59
N THR A 135 20.40 22.65 -5.51
CA THR A 135 19.41 23.71 -5.26
C THR A 135 19.14 23.91 -3.78
N PHE A 136 19.18 22.83 -3.01
CA PHE A 136 18.89 22.86 -1.58
C PHE A 136 20.10 22.35 -0.79
N SER A 137 20.70 23.24 0.00
CA SER A 137 21.90 22.94 0.79
C SER A 137 21.71 21.76 1.74
N TRP A 138 20.51 21.64 2.34
CA TRP A 138 20.16 20.51 3.19
C TRP A 138 19.24 19.54 2.44
N SER A 139 19.87 18.64 1.70
CA SER A 139 19.16 17.59 0.99
C SER A 139 20.02 16.35 0.82
N GLU A 140 19.39 15.20 0.70
CA GLU A 140 20.06 13.91 0.51
C GLU A 140 19.30 13.05 -0.51
N ILE A 141 20.01 12.22 -1.25
CA ILE A 141 19.39 11.24 -2.16
C ILE A 141 19.32 9.92 -1.41
N VAL A 142 18.10 9.41 -1.24
CA VAL A 142 17.82 8.13 -0.60
C VAL A 142 17.28 7.12 -1.61
N GLY A 143 17.43 5.84 -1.29
CA GLY A 143 16.89 4.75 -2.10
C GLY A 143 17.81 4.34 -3.25
N LYS A 144 18.19 3.06 -3.29
CA LYS A 144 19.03 2.52 -4.38
C LYS A 144 18.23 2.23 -5.64
N ARG A 145 17.09 1.54 -5.49
CA ARG A 145 16.22 1.13 -6.61
C ARG A 145 15.30 2.24 -7.09
N PHE A 146 14.83 3.08 -6.17
CA PHE A 146 13.95 4.20 -6.44
C PHE A 146 14.56 5.43 -5.78
N PRO A 147 15.53 6.08 -6.46
CA PRO A 147 16.20 7.22 -5.88
C PRO A 147 15.23 8.40 -5.78
N VAL A 148 15.11 8.97 -4.59
CA VAL A 148 14.31 10.15 -4.27
C VAL A 148 15.19 11.11 -3.48
N CYS A 149 15.03 12.41 -3.69
CA CYS A 149 15.73 13.41 -2.90
C CYS A 149 14.87 13.86 -1.73
N HIS A 150 15.34 13.67 -0.51
CA HIS A 150 14.76 14.26 0.69
C HIS A 150 15.31 15.66 0.88
N VAL A 151 14.43 16.66 0.81
CA VAL A 151 14.78 18.06 1.09
C VAL A 151 14.32 18.40 2.51
N HIS A 152 15.26 18.75 3.37
CA HIS A 152 15.02 19.06 4.78
C HIS A 152 14.81 20.56 4.95
N MET A 153 13.64 20.96 5.46
CA MET A 153 13.26 22.37 5.62
C MET A 153 12.33 22.52 6.84
N ASP A 154 12.67 23.43 7.76
CA ASP A 154 11.83 23.80 8.92
C ASP A 154 11.26 22.56 9.69
N ASP A 155 12.10 21.58 9.99
CA ASP A 155 11.77 20.27 10.62
C ASP A 155 10.82 19.35 9.83
N THR A 156 10.59 19.66 8.55
CA THR A 156 9.79 18.85 7.65
C THR A 156 10.62 18.34 6.48
N ILE A 157 10.36 17.09 6.10
CA ILE A 157 11.00 16.45 4.94
C ILE A 157 10.02 16.52 3.77
N VAL A 158 10.49 17.07 2.65
CA VAL A 158 9.75 17.09 1.39
C VAL A 158 10.44 16.13 0.42
N GLU A 159 9.69 15.16 -0.10
CA GLU A 159 10.20 14.19 -1.06
C GLU A 159 10.17 14.78 -2.48
N VAL A 160 11.30 14.77 -3.16
CA VAL A 160 11.45 15.27 -4.53
C VAL A 160 12.00 14.16 -5.43
N SER A 161 11.18 13.74 -6.39
CA SER A 161 11.54 12.76 -7.42
C SER A 161 11.79 13.43 -8.77
N SER A 162 12.55 12.80 -9.65
CA SER A 162 12.82 13.29 -11.01
C SER A 162 12.15 12.42 -12.08
N PHE A 163 11.67 13.02 -13.18
CA PHE A 163 11.16 12.24 -14.31
C PHE A 163 12.22 11.33 -14.97
N ASP A 164 13.51 11.65 -14.86
CA ASP A 164 14.56 10.81 -15.46
C ASP A 164 14.75 9.50 -14.70
N THR A 165 14.51 9.49 -13.38
CA THR A 165 14.50 8.23 -12.61
C THR A 165 13.41 7.27 -13.08
N THR A 166 12.32 7.78 -13.67
CA THR A 166 11.31 6.93 -14.30
C THR A 166 11.71 6.42 -15.69
N LYS A 167 12.61 7.09 -16.42
CA LYS A 167 13.16 6.56 -17.67
C LYS A 167 14.07 5.35 -17.43
N CYS A 168 14.84 5.34 -16.35
CA CYS A 168 15.68 4.19 -16.01
C CYS A 168 14.89 2.91 -15.73
N LYS A 169 13.60 3.01 -15.36
CA LYS A 169 12.72 1.84 -15.25
C LYS A 169 12.27 1.28 -16.60
N ALA A 170 12.22 2.12 -17.65
CA ALA A 170 11.82 1.71 -18.99
C ALA A 170 12.87 0.85 -19.72
N GLY A 171 14.08 0.70 -19.15
CA GLY A 171 15.06 -0.30 -19.60
C GLY A 171 14.71 -1.73 -19.19
N MET A 172 13.72 -1.91 -18.30
CA MET A 172 12.94 -3.14 -18.22
C MET A 172 11.74 -2.93 -19.14
N GLU A 173 11.64 -3.71 -20.22
CA GLU A 173 10.50 -3.72 -21.13
C GLU A 173 9.20 -3.93 -20.33
N PHE A 174 8.53 -2.84 -19.98
CA PHE A 174 7.14 -2.91 -19.52
C PHE A 174 6.31 -3.20 -20.77
N SER A 175 6.00 -4.47 -20.97
CA SER A 175 5.19 -5.07 -22.03
C SER A 175 3.71 -4.69 -21.95
N HIS A 176 3.42 -3.44 -21.61
CA HIS A 176 2.06 -2.93 -21.59
C HIS A 176 1.84 -2.18 -22.90
N HIS A 177 1.07 -2.79 -23.81
CA HIS A 177 0.52 -2.17 -25.02
C HIS A 177 -0.52 -1.07 -24.67
N ILE A 178 -0.24 -0.22 -23.68
CA ILE A 178 -1.06 0.94 -23.38
C ILE A 178 -0.46 2.08 -24.16
N GLU A 179 -1.07 2.39 -25.29
CA GLU A 179 -0.66 3.50 -26.12
C GLU A 179 -0.84 4.82 -25.36
N ALA A 180 0.10 5.73 -25.56
CA ALA A 180 -0.04 7.08 -25.02
C ALA A 180 -1.30 7.73 -25.62
N PRO A 181 -2.00 8.58 -24.86
CA PRO A 181 -3.21 9.22 -25.36
C PRO A 181 -2.93 10.04 -26.63
N SER A 182 -3.86 10.00 -27.59
CA SER A 182 -3.78 10.79 -28.83
C SER A 182 -3.66 12.29 -28.51
N GLY A 183 -2.71 12.98 -29.15
CA GLY A 183 -2.50 14.42 -28.98
C GLY A 183 -1.58 14.82 -27.82
N CYS A 184 -0.84 13.88 -27.22
CA CYS A 184 0.15 14.19 -26.19
C CYS A 184 1.45 14.78 -26.77
N GLY A 185 1.83 15.97 -26.28
CA GLY A 185 3.18 16.50 -26.52
C GLY A 185 4.25 15.77 -25.71
N LYS A 186 5.53 16.11 -25.92
CA LYS A 186 6.68 15.50 -25.18
C LYS A 186 6.51 15.57 -23.66
N LYS A 187 6.02 16.71 -23.13
CA LYS A 187 5.80 16.89 -21.69
C LYS A 187 4.65 16.03 -21.16
N ASP A 188 3.58 15.89 -21.94
CA ASP A 188 2.43 15.07 -21.55
C ASP A 188 2.80 13.59 -21.55
N HIS A 189 3.60 13.15 -22.52
CA HIS A 189 4.12 11.79 -22.54
C HIS A 189 4.94 11.46 -21.29
N LEU A 190 5.79 12.39 -20.83
CA LEU A 190 6.59 12.21 -19.62
C LEU A 190 5.74 12.13 -18.35
N ARG A 191 4.72 12.98 -18.24
CA ARG A 191 3.73 12.95 -17.14
C ARG A 191 2.94 11.64 -17.15
N TRP A 192 2.43 11.25 -18.32
CA TRP A 192 1.68 10.02 -18.53
C TRP A 192 2.51 8.79 -18.12
N MET A 193 3.76 8.70 -18.57
CA MET A 193 4.67 7.59 -18.22
C MET A 193 4.96 7.54 -16.72
N ASN A 194 5.06 8.70 -16.04
CA ASN A 194 5.19 8.70 -14.58
C ASN A 194 3.94 8.13 -13.91
N CYS A 195 2.76 8.52 -14.37
CA CYS A 195 1.49 8.03 -13.83
C CYS A 195 1.26 6.55 -14.10
N LEU A 196 1.72 6.02 -15.25
CA LEU A 196 1.61 4.62 -15.63
C LEU A 196 2.31 3.69 -14.62
N ASN A 197 3.45 4.13 -14.09
CA ASN A 197 4.26 3.38 -13.12
C ASN A 197 3.69 3.40 -11.68
N ARG A 198 2.51 3.98 -11.46
CA ARG A 198 1.89 4.11 -10.14
C ARG A 198 0.93 2.97 -9.86
N ASP A 199 0.64 2.79 -8.58
CA ASP A 199 -0.17 1.68 -8.08
C ASP A 199 -1.66 1.81 -8.43
N PHE A 200 -2.27 2.95 -8.10
CA PHE A 200 -3.72 3.17 -8.24
C PHE A 200 -4.03 4.45 -9.01
N THR A 201 -5.15 4.44 -9.74
CA THR A 201 -5.62 5.58 -10.53
C THR A 201 -5.78 6.85 -9.69
N ILE A 202 -6.32 6.70 -8.49
CA ILE A 202 -6.50 7.79 -7.52
C ILE A 202 -5.17 8.39 -7.02
N ASN A 203 -4.07 7.64 -7.10
CA ASN A 203 -2.70 8.13 -6.82
C ASN A 203 -1.96 8.53 -8.10
N GLY A 204 -2.54 8.28 -9.26
CA GLY A 204 -2.02 8.59 -10.59
C GLY A 204 -2.30 10.02 -11.06
N LEU A 205 -2.65 10.93 -10.14
CA LEU A 205 -2.96 12.32 -10.42
C LEU A 205 -1.72 13.20 -10.28
N MET A 206 -1.57 14.16 -11.20
CA MET A 206 -0.51 15.17 -11.15
C MET A 206 -1.12 16.56 -11.06
N LEU A 207 -0.55 17.42 -10.23
CA LEU A 207 -1.07 18.74 -9.95
C LEU A 207 0.03 19.78 -10.17
N ASP A 208 -0.20 20.74 -11.07
CA ASP A 208 0.68 21.89 -11.27
C ASP A 208 0.18 23.08 -10.42
N PRO A 209 0.91 23.49 -9.38
CA PRO A 209 0.54 24.60 -8.50
C PRO A 209 0.65 25.99 -9.12
N TYR A 210 1.38 26.14 -10.23
CA TYR A 210 1.57 27.41 -10.91
C TYR A 210 0.58 27.59 -12.05
N ALA A 211 0.39 26.55 -12.86
CA ALA A 211 -0.63 26.56 -13.90
C ALA A 211 -2.05 26.42 -13.34
N ARG A 212 -2.19 25.97 -12.08
CA ARG A 212 -3.47 25.67 -11.41
C ARG A 212 -4.30 24.63 -12.16
N ILE A 213 -3.61 23.61 -12.68
CA ILE A 213 -4.18 22.51 -13.46
C ILE A 213 -3.84 21.18 -12.79
N ALA A 214 -4.82 20.29 -12.70
CA ALA A 214 -4.65 18.87 -12.42
C ALA A 214 -4.76 18.05 -13.71
N TYR A 215 -3.83 17.11 -13.88
CA TYR A 215 -3.76 16.19 -15.00
C TYR A 215 -4.23 14.81 -14.53
N ASP A 216 -5.23 14.27 -15.22
CA ASP A 216 -5.76 12.92 -14.99
C ASP A 216 -5.72 12.11 -16.28
N TYR A 217 -4.78 11.18 -16.36
CA TYR A 217 -4.56 10.33 -17.52
C TYR A 217 -5.33 9.00 -17.48
N PHE A 218 -5.74 8.57 -16.29
CA PHE A 218 -6.26 7.21 -16.07
C PHE A 218 -7.67 7.18 -15.46
N GLY A 219 -8.30 8.33 -15.26
CA GLY A 219 -9.64 8.45 -14.68
C GLY A 219 -9.64 8.40 -13.15
N GLY A 220 -8.54 8.82 -12.50
CA GLY A 220 -8.43 8.85 -11.05
C GLY A 220 -9.47 9.75 -10.38
N ILE A 221 -9.91 10.82 -11.03
CA ILE A 221 -10.91 11.75 -10.46
C ILE A 221 -12.30 11.13 -10.46
N GLU A 222 -12.62 10.35 -11.48
CA GLU A 222 -13.87 9.59 -11.52
C GLU A 222 -13.88 8.49 -10.45
N ASP A 223 -12.75 7.80 -10.27
CA ASP A 223 -12.59 6.79 -9.22
C ASP A 223 -12.67 7.41 -7.81
N ILE A 224 -12.14 8.63 -7.60
CA ILE A 224 -12.34 9.40 -6.35
C ILE A 224 -13.83 9.69 -6.13
N ARG A 225 -14.54 10.17 -7.16
CA ARG A 225 -15.98 10.48 -7.07
C ARG A 225 -16.82 9.24 -6.78
N LYS A 226 -16.46 8.09 -7.36
CA LYS A 226 -17.11 6.78 -7.12
C LYS A 226 -16.61 6.09 -5.85
N ALA A 227 -15.71 6.71 -5.08
CA ALA A 227 -15.08 6.13 -3.89
C ALA A 227 -14.55 4.72 -4.15
N LYS A 228 -13.73 4.58 -5.22
CA LYS A 228 -13.28 3.29 -5.74
C LYS A 228 -11.75 3.24 -5.85
N VAL A 229 -11.15 2.15 -5.39
CA VAL A 229 -9.73 1.84 -5.57
C VAL A 229 -9.59 0.92 -6.78
N ARG A 230 -8.87 1.40 -7.80
CA ARG A 230 -8.58 0.69 -9.06
C ARG A 230 -7.09 0.86 -9.39
N THR A 231 -6.46 -0.19 -9.89
CA THR A 231 -5.06 -0.16 -10.34
C THR A 231 -4.91 0.64 -11.63
N VAL A 232 -3.74 1.22 -11.87
CA VAL A 232 -3.50 1.98 -13.13
C VAL A 232 -3.46 1.05 -14.34
N ILE A 233 -2.70 -0.03 -14.22
CA ILE A 233 -2.62 -1.14 -15.17
C ILE A 233 -3.49 -2.31 -14.68
N PRO A 234 -3.71 -3.35 -15.51
CA PRO A 234 -4.46 -4.54 -15.09
C PRO A 234 -3.95 -5.10 -13.76
N ALA A 235 -4.88 -5.47 -12.88
CA ALA A 235 -4.55 -5.75 -11.48
C ALA A 235 -3.62 -6.96 -11.34
N GLU A 236 -3.75 -7.95 -12.22
CA GLU A 236 -2.88 -9.12 -12.29
C GLU A 236 -1.41 -8.72 -12.42
N THR A 237 -1.08 -7.99 -13.49
CA THR A 237 0.31 -7.59 -13.77
C THR A 237 0.83 -6.64 -12.71
N SER A 238 -0.01 -5.70 -12.26
CA SER A 238 0.37 -4.76 -11.19
C SER A 238 0.82 -5.49 -9.92
N PHE A 239 0.12 -6.55 -9.52
CA PHE A 239 0.45 -7.31 -8.31
C PHE A 239 1.59 -8.29 -8.49
N GLN A 240 1.83 -8.78 -9.72
CA GLN A 240 3.01 -9.56 -10.06
C GLN A 240 4.28 -8.70 -10.05
N GLU A 241 4.20 -7.46 -10.53
CA GLU A 241 5.32 -6.49 -10.48
C GLU A 241 5.71 -6.12 -9.04
N ASP A 242 4.72 -5.85 -8.19
CA ASP A 242 4.92 -5.51 -6.78
C ASP A 242 3.74 -5.99 -5.94
N CYS A 243 3.92 -7.13 -5.26
CA CYS A 243 2.89 -7.71 -4.40
C CYS A 243 2.57 -6.85 -3.17
N ALA A 244 3.41 -5.87 -2.80
CA ALA A 244 3.07 -4.90 -1.75
C ALA A 244 1.87 -4.04 -2.14
N ARG A 245 1.58 -3.89 -3.44
CA ARG A 245 0.38 -3.18 -3.94
C ARG A 245 -0.91 -3.86 -3.46
N ILE A 246 -0.92 -5.16 -3.15
CA ILE A 246 -2.09 -5.83 -2.54
C ILE A 246 -2.39 -5.23 -1.17
N LEU A 247 -1.38 -5.14 -0.30
CA LEU A 247 -1.52 -4.54 1.03
C LEU A 247 -1.86 -3.05 0.93
N ARG A 248 -1.24 -2.32 0.01
CA ARG A 248 -1.55 -0.91 -0.24
C ARG A 248 -3.00 -0.69 -0.68
N ALA A 249 -3.57 -1.58 -1.48
CA ALA A 249 -4.98 -1.51 -1.88
C ALA A 249 -5.90 -1.60 -0.66
N ILE A 250 -5.63 -2.56 0.23
CA ILE A 250 -6.37 -2.74 1.49
C ILE A 250 -6.23 -1.50 2.37
N ARG A 251 -5.00 -1.02 2.56
CA ARG A 251 -4.71 0.17 3.36
C ARG A 251 -5.46 1.40 2.86
N ILE A 252 -5.38 1.67 1.56
CA ILE A 252 -6.00 2.87 0.96
C ILE A 252 -7.53 2.75 1.04
N ALA A 253 -8.08 1.58 0.75
CA ALA A 253 -9.52 1.32 0.86
C ALA A 253 -10.01 1.52 2.30
N ALA A 254 -9.30 0.99 3.30
CA ALA A 254 -9.61 1.15 4.71
C ALA A 254 -9.55 2.62 5.16
N ARG A 255 -8.43 3.31 4.88
CA ARG A 255 -8.20 4.69 5.31
C ARG A 255 -9.19 5.69 4.69
N LEU A 256 -9.59 5.46 3.44
CA LEU A 256 -10.49 6.36 2.72
C LEU A 256 -11.96 5.96 2.82
N GLY A 257 -12.27 4.74 3.26
CA GLY A 257 -13.62 4.17 3.19
C GLY A 257 -14.04 3.85 1.75
N PHE A 258 -13.08 3.61 0.86
CA PHE A 258 -13.34 3.33 -0.55
C PHE A 258 -13.63 1.85 -0.79
N SER A 259 -14.48 1.57 -1.77
CA SER A 259 -14.69 0.23 -2.29
C SER A 259 -13.54 -0.18 -3.22
N ILE A 260 -13.21 -1.47 -3.29
CA ILE A 260 -12.20 -1.98 -4.23
C ILE A 260 -12.91 -2.41 -5.52
N SER A 261 -12.33 -2.11 -6.68
CA SER A 261 -12.88 -2.54 -7.98
C SER A 261 -13.06 -4.06 -8.05
N LYS A 262 -14.03 -4.54 -8.84
CA LYS A 262 -14.30 -5.99 -8.97
C LYS A 262 -13.07 -6.76 -9.45
N GLU A 263 -12.39 -6.24 -10.48
CA GLU A 263 -11.15 -6.80 -11.02
C GLU A 263 -10.03 -6.80 -9.96
N THR A 264 -9.76 -5.65 -9.34
CA THR A 264 -8.73 -5.53 -8.30
C THR A 264 -9.02 -6.46 -7.12
N ALA A 265 -10.27 -6.57 -6.69
CA ALA A 265 -10.70 -7.45 -5.61
C ALA A 265 -10.54 -8.94 -5.97
N HIS A 266 -10.76 -9.32 -7.22
CA HIS A 266 -10.55 -10.67 -7.72
C HIS A 266 -9.07 -11.06 -7.59
N PHE A 267 -8.17 -10.22 -8.11
CA PHE A 267 -6.74 -10.52 -8.08
C PHE A 267 -6.10 -10.37 -6.69
N ILE A 268 -6.63 -9.52 -5.81
CA ILE A 268 -6.22 -9.49 -4.39
C ILE A 268 -6.44 -10.87 -3.75
N LYS A 269 -7.57 -11.52 -4.04
CA LYS A 269 -7.89 -12.84 -3.46
C LYS A 269 -7.04 -13.94 -4.10
N ASN A 270 -6.86 -13.92 -5.42
CA ASN A 270 -6.13 -14.98 -6.11
C ASN A 270 -4.61 -14.94 -5.82
N LEU A 271 -4.06 -13.73 -5.70
CA LEU A 271 -2.63 -13.52 -5.47
C LEU A 271 -2.29 -13.25 -3.99
N SER A 272 -3.20 -13.53 -3.05
CA SER A 272 -2.99 -13.23 -1.63
C SER A 272 -1.76 -13.92 -1.03
N SER A 273 -1.43 -15.13 -1.51
CA SER A 273 -0.25 -15.88 -1.09
C SER A 273 1.07 -15.22 -1.51
N SER A 274 1.06 -14.44 -2.60
CA SER A 274 2.26 -13.73 -3.08
C SER A 274 2.80 -12.72 -2.07
N VAL A 275 1.97 -12.25 -1.12
CA VAL A 275 2.38 -11.34 -0.06
C VAL A 275 3.48 -11.94 0.83
N LEU A 276 3.57 -13.27 0.93
CA LEU A 276 4.63 -13.96 1.67
C LEU A 276 6.03 -13.82 1.03
N SER A 277 6.13 -13.43 -0.24
CA SER A 277 7.41 -13.18 -0.89
C SER A 277 8.01 -11.82 -0.54
N LEU A 278 7.24 -10.93 0.12
CA LEU A 278 7.72 -9.62 0.54
C LEU A 278 8.77 -9.76 1.64
N ASP A 279 9.74 -8.83 1.62
CA ASP A 279 10.66 -8.69 2.74
C ASP A 279 9.90 -8.30 4.01
N LYS A 280 10.37 -8.80 5.16
CA LYS A 280 9.73 -8.58 6.47
C LYS A 280 9.59 -7.09 6.79
N GLY A 281 10.53 -6.26 6.35
CA GLY A 281 10.51 -4.81 6.58
C GLY A 281 9.34 -4.13 5.87
N ARG A 282 9.13 -4.44 4.59
CA ARG A 282 7.99 -3.93 3.81
C ARG A 282 6.65 -4.42 4.33
N LEU A 283 6.57 -5.70 4.69
CA LEU A 283 5.35 -6.26 5.27
C LEU A 283 4.99 -5.54 6.58
N LEU A 284 5.96 -5.38 7.49
CA LEU A 284 5.77 -4.67 8.75
C LEU A 284 5.39 -3.20 8.51
N MET A 285 6.02 -2.54 7.54
CA MET A 285 5.70 -1.16 7.19
C MET A 285 4.23 -1.00 6.73
N GLU A 286 3.74 -1.86 5.83
CA GLU A 286 2.34 -1.78 5.39
C GLU A 286 1.35 -2.15 6.51
N MET A 287 1.69 -3.12 7.37
CA MET A 287 0.89 -3.43 8.56
C MET A 287 0.83 -2.24 9.53
N ASN A 288 1.96 -1.62 9.83
CA ASN A 288 2.05 -0.41 10.65
C ASN A 288 1.16 0.70 10.10
N TYR A 289 1.19 0.93 8.79
CA TYR A 289 0.34 1.93 8.18
C TYR A 289 -1.16 1.61 8.25
N MET A 290 -1.56 0.34 8.27
CA MET A 290 -2.96 -0.05 8.38
C MET A 290 -3.54 0.19 9.78
N LEU A 291 -2.78 -0.18 10.83
CA LEU A 291 -3.32 -0.18 12.20
C LEU A 291 -2.95 1.06 13.03
N ALA A 292 -1.83 1.73 12.76
CA ALA A 292 -1.38 2.85 13.60
C ALA A 292 -1.93 4.23 13.18
N PHE A 293 -2.63 4.31 12.04
CA PHE A 293 -3.02 5.59 11.41
C PHE A 293 -4.54 5.84 11.40
N GLY A 294 -5.27 5.25 12.36
CA GLY A 294 -6.70 5.51 12.54
C GLY A 294 -7.62 4.78 11.56
N SER A 295 -7.17 3.62 11.06
CA SER A 295 -7.95 2.76 10.16
C SER A 295 -7.81 1.28 10.49
N GLY A 296 -7.47 0.95 11.74
CA GLY A 296 -7.17 -0.41 12.17
C GLY A 296 -8.38 -1.34 12.07
N GLU A 297 -9.56 -0.92 12.52
CA GLU A 297 -10.76 -1.74 12.46
C GLU A 297 -11.13 -2.05 11.00
N ALA A 298 -11.18 -1.01 10.17
CA ALA A 298 -11.50 -1.12 8.75
C ALA A 298 -10.48 -2.00 8.00
N SER A 299 -9.20 -1.87 8.34
CA SER A 299 -8.12 -2.68 7.76
C SER A 299 -8.27 -4.16 8.12
N LEU A 300 -8.51 -4.48 9.39
CA LEU A 300 -8.73 -5.86 9.84
C LEU A 300 -9.93 -6.52 9.16
N ARG A 301 -11.05 -5.78 9.01
CA ARG A 301 -12.22 -6.28 8.28
C ARG A 301 -11.91 -6.59 6.81
N LEU A 302 -11.15 -5.73 6.14
CA LEU A 302 -10.76 -5.98 4.75
C LEU A 302 -9.75 -7.12 4.64
N LEU A 303 -8.76 -7.21 5.53
CA LEU A 303 -7.84 -8.36 5.58
C LEU A 303 -8.59 -9.68 5.77
N TRP A 304 -9.60 -9.70 6.66
CA TRP A 304 -10.45 -10.88 6.86
C TRP A 304 -11.29 -11.21 5.62
N LYS A 305 -11.92 -10.20 5.02
CA LYS A 305 -12.73 -10.35 3.80
C LYS A 305 -11.97 -11.00 2.65
N PHE A 306 -10.71 -10.64 2.48
CA PHE A 306 -9.85 -11.17 1.41
C PHE A 306 -9.03 -12.40 1.81
N GLY A 307 -9.08 -12.84 3.07
CA GLY A 307 -8.30 -13.99 3.56
C GLY A 307 -6.80 -13.69 3.75
N LEU A 308 -6.43 -12.41 3.77
CA LEU A 308 -5.06 -11.98 4.08
C LEU A 308 -4.78 -12.06 5.58
N LEU A 309 -5.81 -11.99 6.42
CA LEU A 309 -5.65 -12.12 7.88
C LEU A 309 -5.11 -13.50 8.25
N ASP A 310 -5.54 -14.56 7.57
CA ASP A 310 -5.06 -15.94 7.78
C ASP A 310 -3.56 -16.07 7.55
N ILE A 311 -3.01 -15.25 6.66
CA ILE A 311 -1.60 -15.27 6.23
C ILE A 311 -0.75 -14.38 7.17
N LEU A 312 -1.24 -13.19 7.48
CA LEU A 312 -0.46 -12.15 8.16
C LEU A 312 -0.60 -12.21 9.69
N LEU A 313 -1.77 -12.59 10.19
CA LEU A 313 -2.15 -12.55 11.61
C LEU A 313 -2.95 -13.82 11.97
N PRO A 314 -2.31 -15.01 11.91
CA PRO A 314 -3.01 -16.29 12.02
C PRO A 314 -3.72 -16.50 13.36
N PHE A 315 -3.18 -15.97 14.46
CA PHE A 315 -3.83 -16.05 15.78
C PHE A 315 -5.12 -15.23 15.83
N GLN A 316 -5.12 -14.03 15.25
CA GLN A 316 -6.29 -13.16 15.16
C GLN A 316 -7.33 -13.73 14.19
N ALA A 317 -6.88 -14.36 13.09
CA ALA A 317 -7.76 -15.10 12.18
C ALA A 317 -8.44 -16.29 12.87
N ALA A 318 -7.69 -17.07 13.67
CA ALA A 318 -8.24 -18.17 14.47
C ALA A 318 -9.27 -17.67 15.50
N TYR A 319 -8.99 -16.53 16.16
CA TYR A 319 -9.95 -15.87 17.06
C TYR A 319 -11.25 -15.51 16.33
N PHE A 320 -11.18 -14.98 15.11
CA PHE A 320 -12.38 -14.67 14.31
C PHE A 320 -13.17 -15.93 13.95
N ALA A 321 -12.48 -16.99 13.51
CA ALA A 321 -13.11 -18.25 13.15
C ALA A 321 -13.80 -18.93 14.34
N GLN A 322 -13.15 -18.99 15.51
CA GLN A 322 -13.71 -19.60 16.72
C GLN A 322 -14.99 -18.91 17.22
N HIS A 323 -15.10 -17.59 17.02
CA HIS A 323 -16.30 -16.83 17.38
C HIS A 323 -17.36 -16.83 16.27
N GLY A 324 -17.22 -17.69 15.26
CA GLY A 324 -18.16 -17.82 14.14
C GLY A 324 -18.25 -16.58 13.27
N PHE A 325 -17.18 -15.78 13.19
CA PHE A 325 -17.15 -14.53 12.46
C PHE A 325 -16.91 -14.78 10.97
N GLN A 326 -17.94 -14.58 10.14
CA GLN A 326 -17.82 -14.82 8.71
C GLN A 326 -16.98 -13.73 8.01
N ARG A 327 -16.37 -14.05 6.85
CA ARG A 327 -15.51 -13.10 6.11
C ARG A 327 -16.20 -11.81 5.67
N ARG A 328 -17.53 -11.79 5.57
CA ARG A 328 -18.32 -10.61 5.20
C ARG A 328 -19.18 -10.09 6.35
N ASP A 329 -18.86 -10.52 7.57
CA ASP A 329 -19.64 -10.19 8.75
C ASP A 329 -19.50 -8.71 9.11
N ARG A 330 -20.64 -8.11 9.49
CA ARG A 330 -20.73 -6.72 9.96
C ARG A 330 -20.80 -6.63 11.47
N ARG A 331 -20.91 -7.76 12.19
CA ARG A 331 -20.85 -7.81 13.65
C ARG A 331 -19.53 -7.21 14.16
N THR A 332 -19.48 -6.91 15.45
CA THR A 332 -18.25 -6.50 16.13
C THR A 332 -17.79 -7.61 17.08
N ASN A 333 -16.52 -7.58 17.45
CA ASN A 333 -15.93 -8.43 18.49
C ASN A 333 -14.98 -7.57 19.34
N MET A 334 -14.42 -8.15 20.40
CA MET A 334 -13.57 -7.40 21.32
C MET A 334 -12.37 -6.76 20.60
N LEU A 335 -11.75 -7.48 19.68
CA LEU A 335 -10.60 -6.99 18.91
C LEU A 335 -10.98 -5.81 18.00
N LEU A 336 -12.08 -5.95 17.25
CA LEU A 336 -12.59 -4.89 16.38
C LEU A 336 -13.02 -3.67 17.20
N SER A 337 -13.64 -3.86 18.37
CA SER A 337 -14.02 -2.77 19.27
C SER A 337 -12.80 -2.04 19.84
N LEU A 338 -11.72 -2.76 20.16
CA LEU A 338 -10.47 -2.14 20.60
C LEU A 338 -9.92 -1.22 19.51
N PHE A 339 -9.77 -1.73 18.28
CA PHE A 339 -9.27 -0.92 17.17
C PHE A 339 -10.22 0.21 16.79
N SER A 340 -11.54 0.01 16.85
CA SER A 340 -12.52 1.08 16.62
C SER A 340 -12.38 2.23 17.61
N ASN A 341 -12.04 1.94 18.87
CA ASN A 341 -11.81 2.95 19.89
C ASN A 341 -10.44 3.63 19.75
N LEU A 342 -9.39 2.87 19.40
CA LEU A 342 -8.09 3.43 19.06
C LEU A 342 -8.18 4.35 17.84
N ASP A 343 -8.93 3.96 16.81
CA ASP A 343 -9.09 4.72 15.57
C ASP A 343 -9.69 6.12 15.80
N LYS A 344 -10.47 6.31 16.89
CA LYS A 344 -10.99 7.63 17.29
C LYS A 344 -9.93 8.56 17.88
N LEU A 345 -8.84 8.00 18.39
CA LEU A 345 -7.74 8.74 19.05
C LEU A 345 -6.57 9.00 18.10
N LEU A 346 -6.48 8.21 17.02
CA LEU A 346 -5.39 8.23 16.05
C LEU A 346 -5.80 8.97 14.78
N ALA A 347 -4.83 9.61 14.14
CA ALA A 347 -5.03 10.29 12.86
C ALA A 347 -3.75 10.20 12.02
N PRO A 348 -3.80 10.46 10.69
CA PRO A 348 -2.61 10.42 9.86
C PRO A 348 -1.45 11.32 10.34
N ASN A 349 -1.79 12.44 10.98
CA ASN A 349 -0.87 13.40 11.60
C ASN A 349 -0.62 13.15 13.10
N ARG A 350 -1.27 12.13 13.69
CA ARG A 350 -1.08 11.67 15.07
C ARG A 350 -1.15 10.14 15.11
N PRO A 351 -0.13 9.45 14.56
CA PRO A 351 -0.10 7.99 14.58
C PRO A 351 0.21 7.47 15.98
N CYS A 352 -0.17 6.21 16.26
CA CYS A 352 0.29 5.56 17.47
C CYS A 352 1.76 5.15 17.37
N HIS A 353 2.42 4.98 18.51
CA HIS A 353 3.77 4.45 18.56
C HIS A 353 3.79 2.98 18.11
N ASN A 354 4.86 2.55 17.43
CA ASN A 354 5.00 1.20 16.89
C ASN A 354 5.09 0.10 17.97
N SER A 355 5.13 0.46 19.25
CA SER A 355 5.17 -0.52 20.36
C SER A 355 3.83 -1.18 20.68
N LEU A 356 2.72 -0.72 20.08
CA LEU A 356 1.43 -1.43 20.21
C LEU A 356 1.48 -2.85 19.61
N TRP A 357 2.38 -3.09 18.66
CA TRP A 357 2.53 -4.38 17.99
C TRP A 357 3.18 -5.45 18.86
N ASP A 358 4.08 -5.05 19.76
CA ASP A 358 4.77 -5.95 20.68
C ASP A 358 3.80 -6.64 21.66
N ILE A 359 2.57 -6.12 21.78
CA ILE A 359 1.50 -6.67 22.63
C ILE A 359 0.64 -7.69 21.85
N MET A 360 0.66 -7.64 20.52
CA MET A 360 -0.21 -8.45 19.64
C MET A 360 0.52 -9.56 18.87
N ALA A 361 1.85 -9.51 18.81
CA ALA A 361 2.73 -10.56 18.30
C ALA A 361 3.16 -11.49 19.45
#